data_AF-A0A7V9Q6I1-F1
#
_entry.id   AF-A0A7V9Q6I1-F1
#
_cell.length_a   1.000
_cell.length_b   1.000
_cell.length_c   1.000
_cell.angle_alpha   90.00
_cell.angle_beta   90.00
_cell.angle_gamma   90.00
#
_symmetry.space_group_name_H-M   'P 1'
#
loop_
_entity.id
_entity.type
_entity.pdbx_description
1 polymer ?
#
loop_
_entity_poly.entity_id
_entity_poly.type
_entity_poly.pdbx_seq_one_letter_code
_entity_poly.pdbx_strand_id
1 'polypeptide(L)' 'LRTDDDGRLIAEPLKWGGSSDFVAFARATALIIVPQGITALEAGARVNVVRLPG' A
#
# COMPACT_ATOMS: atom_id res chain seq x y z
N LEU A 1 -4.02 5.58 -2.76
CA LEU A 1 -3.45 6.59 -1.83
C LEU A 1 -4.47 7.70 -1.65
N ARG A 2 -4.66 8.21 -0.44
CA ARG A 2 -5.48 9.41 -0.17
C ARG A 2 -4.75 10.35 0.77
N THR A 3 -5.19 11.59 0.87
CA THR A 3 -4.70 12.53 1.89
C THR A 3 -5.75 12.62 3.00
N ASP A 4 -5.33 12.65 4.26
CA ASP A 4 -6.22 12.90 5.40
C ASP A 4 -6.33 14.41 5.72
N ASP A 5 -7.15 14.76 6.72
CA ASP A 5 -7.39 16.14 7.14
C ASP A 5 -6.14 16.81 7.75
N ASP A 6 -5.17 16.01 8.20
CA ASP A 6 -3.87 16.47 8.71
C ASP A 6 -2.83 16.67 7.58
N GLY A 7 -3.21 16.49 6.31
CA GLY A 7 -2.32 16.61 5.16
C GLY A 7 -1.36 15.43 4.99
N ARG A 8 -1.61 14.30 5.64
CA ARG A 8 -0.77 13.10 5.55
C ARG A 8 -1.24 12.19 4.43
N LEU A 9 -0.29 11.54 3.78
CA LEU A 9 -0.57 10.52 2.77
C LEU A 9 -0.90 9.19 3.45
N ILE A 10 -2.10 8.67 3.19
CA ILE A 10 -2.60 7.39 3.69
C ILE A 10 -2.57 6.34 2.58
N ALA A 11 -1.90 5.22 2.88
CA ALA A 11 -1.90 4.02 2.07
C ALA A 11 -2.92 3.02 2.59
N GLU A 12 -3.78 2.54 1.71
CA GLU A 12 -4.78 1.52 2.02
C GLU A 12 -4.46 0.27 1.21
N PRO A 13 -4.35 -0.91 1.85
CA PRO A 13 -4.12 -2.15 1.14
C PRO A 13 -5.34 -2.51 0.29
N LEU A 14 -5.10 -3.04 -0.91
CA LEU A 14 -6.16 -3.66 -1.69
C LEU A 14 -6.57 -4.98 -1.05
N LYS A 15 -7.86 -5.33 -1.15
CA LYS A 15 -8.47 -6.47 -0.47
C LYS A 15 -7.79 -7.81 -0.79
N TRP A 16 -7.15 -7.91 -1.95
CA TRP A 16 -6.49 -9.10 -2.45
C TRP A 16 -5.05 -8.74 -2.84
N GLY A 17 -4.08 -9.51 -2.34
CA GLY A 17 -2.65 -9.26 -2.50
C GLY A 17 -1.86 -10.48 -2.98
N GLY A 18 -2.55 -11.49 -3.51
CA GLY A 18 -1.89 -12.66 -4.11
C GLY A 18 -1.20 -12.29 -5.42
N SER A 19 -0.07 -12.92 -5.72
CA SER A 19 0.68 -12.66 -6.96
C SER A 19 -0.09 -13.00 -8.24
N SER A 20 -1.14 -13.83 -8.13
CA SER A 20 -2.05 -14.15 -9.23
C SER A 20 -3.14 -13.08 -9.44
N ASP A 21 -3.22 -12.05 -8.60
CA ASP A 21 -4.22 -10.99 -8.73
C ASP A 21 -3.71 -9.79 -9.53
N PHE A 22 -3.78 -9.93 -10.85
CA PHE A 22 -3.43 -8.87 -11.78
C PHE A 22 -4.39 -7.67 -11.72
N VAL A 23 -5.66 -7.88 -11.34
CA VAL A 23 -6.67 -6.81 -11.28
C VAL A 23 -6.39 -5.87 -10.11
N ALA A 24 -6.02 -6.41 -8.95
CA ALA A 24 -5.56 -5.61 -7.82
C ALA A 24 -4.31 -4.81 -8.20
N PHE A 25 -3.33 -5.44 -8.85
CA PHE A 25 -2.12 -4.74 -9.30
C PHE A 25 -2.43 -3.60 -10.27
N ALA A 26 -3.27 -3.83 -11.28
CA ALA A 26 -3.64 -2.81 -12.27
C ALA A 26 -4.37 -1.59 -11.66
N ARG A 27 -5.04 -1.78 -10.52
CA ARG A 27 -5.72 -0.68 -9.80
C ARG A 27 -4.84 -0.01 -8.75
N ALA A 28 -3.68 -0.59 -8.44
CA ALA A 28 -2.78 -0.05 -7.45
C ALA A 28 -2.16 1.26 -7.96
N THR A 29 -2.12 2.28 -7.10
CA THR A 29 -1.42 3.54 -7.39
C THR A 29 -0.01 3.56 -6.80
N ALA A 30 0.30 2.61 -5.92
CA ALA A 30 1.55 2.49 -5.18
C ALA A 30 1.70 1.09 -4.59
N LEU A 31 2.93 0.71 -4.25
CA LEU A 31 3.29 -0.51 -3.53
C LEU A 31 3.76 -0.16 -2.12
N ILE A 32 3.28 -0.89 -1.11
CA ILE A 32 3.74 -0.78 0.28
C ILE A 32 4.97 -1.68 0.45
N ILE A 33 6.08 -1.13 0.95
CA ILE A 33 7.29 -1.91 1.26
C ILE A 33 7.14 -2.48 2.67
N VAL A 34 7.01 -3.81 2.75
CA VAL A 34 7.00 -4.55 4.02
C VAL A 34 8.43 -5.04 4.30
N PRO A 35 9.01 -4.76 5.48
CA PRO A 35 10.34 -5.27 5.83
C PRO A 35 10.36 -6.81 5.84
N GLN A 36 11.50 -7.38 5.46
CA GLN A 36 11.67 -8.83 5.47
C GLN A 36 11.45 -9.40 6.88
N GLY A 37 10.75 -10.54 6.96
CA GLY A 37 10.45 -11.22 8.23
C GLY A 37 9.26 -10.63 8.99
N ILE A 38 8.64 -9.56 8.49
CA ILE A 38 7.42 -8.99 9.05
C ILE A 38 6.20 -9.59 8.34
N THR A 39 5.27 -10.12 9.13
CA THR A 39 4.04 -10.75 8.63
C THR A 39 2.85 -9.80 8.66
N ALA A 40 2.89 -8.75 9.47
CA ALA A 40 1.82 -7.78 9.62
C ALA A 40 2.37 -6.38 9.93
N LEU A 41 1.63 -5.37 9.46
CA LEU A 41 1.86 -3.98 9.80
C LEU A 41 0.61 -3.47 10.52
N GLU A 42 0.83 -2.77 11.63
CA GLU A 42 -0.27 -2.16 12.39
C GLU A 42 -0.89 -0.99 11.61
N ALA A 43 -2.21 -0.81 11.77
CA ALA A 43 -2.89 0.35 11.21
C ALA A 43 -2.30 1.65 11.79
N GLY A 44 -2.05 2.63 10.93
CA GLY A 44 -1.42 3.90 11.32
C GLY A 44 0.11 3.85 11.42
N ALA A 45 0.74 2.68 11.22
CA ALA A 45 2.19 2.60 11.12
C ALA A 45 2.72 3.42 9.94
N ARG A 46 3.87 4.08 10.14
CA ARG A 46 4.60 4.72 9.04
C ARG A 46 5.24 3.64 8.17
N VAL A 47 4.99 3.72 6.87
CA VAL A 47 5.48 2.76 5.87
C VAL A 47 6.15 3.47 4.71
N ASN A 48 7.11 2.80 4.09
CA ASN A 48 7.66 3.26 2.83
C ASN A 48 6.78 2.78 1.68
N VAL A 49 6.56 3.63 0.69
CA VAL A 49 5.79 3.30 -0.50
C VAL A 49 6.58 3.62 -1.76
N VAL A 50 6.41 2.80 -2.80
CA VAL A 50 6.85 3.11 -4.16
C VAL A 50 5.64 3.54 -4.95
N ARG A 51 5.65 4.77 -5.49
CA ARG A 51 4.59 5.24 -6.37
C ARG A 51 4.70 4.52 -7.72
N LEU A 52 3.61 3.94 -8.19
CA LEU A 52 3.58 3.36 -9.53
C LEU A 52 3.42 4.47 -10.57
N PRO A 53 4.07 4.35 -11.74
CA PRO A 53 3.80 5.24 -12.86
C PRO A 53 2.34 5.10 -13.27
N GLY A 54 1.71 6.23 -13.59
CA GLY A 54 0.36 6.32 -14.12
C GLY A 54 0.38 7.03 -15.46
#